data_AF-G3Q7R2-F1
#
_entry.id   AF-G3Q7R2-F1
#
_cell.length_a   1.000
_cell.length_b   1.000
_cell.length_c   1.000
_cell.angle_alpha   90.00
_cell.angle_beta   90.00
_cell.angle_gamma   90.00
#
_symmetry.space_group_name_H-M   'P 1'
#
loop_
_entity.id
_entity.type
_entity.pdbx_description
1 polymer ?
#
loop_
_entity_poly.entity_id
_entity_poly.type
_entity_poly.pdbx_seq_one_letter_code
_entity_poly.pdbx_strand_id
1 'polypeptide(L)'
;LAHRISYKILTFTYKALHQLAPPYLSELLSPYQPHRSLRSTSARLLFTPKSKLRSFGDRAFTKAAPKLWNSLPILTRDSITTFQSRLRTHLFSSAYP
;
A
#
# COMPACT_ATOMS: atom_id res chain seq x y z
N LEU A 1 15.31 7.94 6.77
CA LEU A 1 14.32 7.29 7.66
C LEU A 1 12.95 7.07 7.00
N ALA A 2 12.34 8.10 6.39
CA ALA A 2 11.01 7.99 5.76
C ALA A 2 10.84 6.82 4.78
N HIS A 3 11.77 6.63 3.83
CA HIS A 3 11.73 5.52 2.86
C HIS A 3 11.77 4.13 3.52
N ARG A 4 12.49 3.96 4.63
CA ARG A 4 12.53 2.67 5.37
C ARG A 4 11.18 2.37 6.02
N ILE A 5 10.50 3.39 6.56
CA ILE A 5 9.15 3.26 7.13
C ILE A 5 8.16 2.88 6.03
N SER A 6 8.17 3.60 4.90
CA SER A 6 7.33 3.28 3.74
C SER A 6 7.57 1.86 3.24
N TYR A 7 8.82 1.42 3.15
CA TYR A 7 9.16 0.05 2.78
C TYR A 7 8.52 -0.99 3.71
N LYS A 8 8.60 -0.78 5.03
CA LYS A 8 8.02 -1.69 6.02
C LYS A 8 6.50 -1.72 5.95
N ILE A 9 5.85 -0.55 5.88
CA ILE A 9 4.40 -0.45 5.71
C ILE A 9 3.97 -1.20 4.45
N LEU A 10 4.61 -0.93 3.31
CA LEU A 10 4.30 -1.55 2.03
C LEU A 10 4.53 -3.07 2.02
N THR A 11 5.57 -3.54 2.70
CA THR A 11 5.80 -4.98 2.87
C THR A 11 4.70 -5.64 3.71
N PHE A 12 4.25 -4.99 4.79
CA PHE A 12 3.14 -5.51 5.60
C PHE A 12 1.82 -5.46 4.83
N THR A 13 1.55 -4.40 4.06
CA THR A 13 0.35 -4.35 3.21
C THR A 13 0.33 -5.47 2.20
N TYR A 14 1.47 -5.73 1.55
CA TYR A 14 1.58 -6.81 0.61
C TYR A 14 1.26 -8.15 1.29
N LYS A 15 1.89 -8.44 2.43
CA LYS A 15 1.62 -9.68 3.17
C LYS A 15 0.15 -9.79 3.59
N ALA A 16 -0.47 -8.72 4.07
CA ALA A 16 -1.88 -8.70 4.46
C ALA A 16 -2.81 -9.02 3.27
N LEU A 17 -2.57 -8.43 2.10
CA LEU A 17 -3.37 -8.70 0.90
C LEU A 17 -3.22 -10.12 0.36
N HIS A 18 -2.07 -10.75 0.63
CA HIS A 18 -1.76 -12.11 0.19
C HIS A 18 -1.99 -13.18 1.27
N GLN A 19 -2.67 -12.85 2.38
CA GLN A 19 -2.93 -13.78 3.49
C GLN A 19 -1.65 -14.36 4.14
N LEU A 20 -0.56 -13.60 4.10
CA LEU A 20 0.75 -13.93 4.70
C LEU A 20 1.04 -13.11 5.97
N ALA A 21 0.07 -12.33 6.42
CA ALA A 21 0.12 -11.59 7.67
C ALA A 21 -0.99 -12.08 8.61
N PRO A 22 -0.88 -11.81 9.92
CA PRO A 22 -1.97 -12.09 10.85
C PRO A 22 -3.30 -11.46 10.41
N PRO A 23 -4.45 -12.13 10.65
CA PRO A 23 -5.77 -11.68 10.19
C PRO A 23 -6.10 -10.24 10.57
N TYR A 24 -5.72 -9.81 11.78
CA TYR A 24 -5.99 -8.45 12.26
C TYR A 24 -5.38 -7.37 11.35
N LEU A 25 -4.25 -7.62 10.66
CA LEU A 25 -3.69 -6.64 9.72
C LEU A 25 -4.48 -6.59 8.42
N SER A 26 -4.98 -7.73 7.96
CA SER A 26 -5.80 -7.83 6.76
C SER A 26 -7.16 -7.14 6.95
N GLU A 27 -7.76 -7.29 8.14
CA GLU A 27 -9.03 -6.62 8.51
C GLU A 27 -8.93 -5.09 8.53
N LEU A 28 -7.74 -4.54 8.73
CA LEU A 28 -7.49 -3.09 8.67
C LEU A 28 -7.43 -2.54 7.24
N LEU A 29 -7.40 -3.40 6.21
CA LEU A 29 -7.31 -3.01 4.81
C LEU A 29 -8.60 -3.40 4.08
N SER A 30 -9.23 -2.42 3.45
CA SER A 30 -10.43 -2.68 2.64
C SER A 30 -10.10 -2.53 1.15
N PRO A 31 -10.45 -3.53 0.30
CA PRO A 31 -10.28 -3.39 -1.14
C PRO A 31 -11.11 -2.23 -1.68
N TYR A 32 -10.59 -1.52 -2.67
CA TYR A 32 -11.34 -0.46 -3.32
C TYR A 32 -12.39 -1.06 -4.27
N GLN A 33 -13.66 -0.87 -3.93
CA GLN A 33 -14.78 -1.31 -4.75
C GLN A 33 -15.45 -0.09 -5.40
N PRO A 34 -15.17 0.19 -6.70
CA PRO A 34 -15.80 1.29 -7.38
C PRO A 34 -17.28 0.96 -7.67
N HIS A 35 -18.14 1.99 -7.64
CA HIS A 35 -19.57 1.85 -7.97
C HIS A 35 -19.82 1.49 -9.45
N ARG A 36 -18.83 1.73 -10.33
CA ARG A 36 -18.89 1.39 -11.76
C ARG A 36 -17.59 0.69 -12.15
N SER A 37 -17.64 -0.22 -13.12
CA SER A 37 -16.45 -0.88 -13.65
C SER A 37 -15.55 0.14 -14.35
N LEU A 38 -14.40 0.45 -13.75
CA LEU A 38 -13.41 1.37 -14.31
C LEU A 38 -12.20 0.57 -14.81
N ARG A 39 -11.42 1.14 -15.73
CA ARG A 39 -10.17 0.54 -16.21
C ARG A 39 -9.16 0.29 -15.08
N SER A 40 -9.28 1.00 -13.95
CA SER A 40 -8.46 0.81 -12.74
C SER A 40 -8.95 -0.32 -11.82
N THR A 41 -10.06 -1.00 -12.12
CA THR A 41 -10.55 -2.11 -11.29
C THR A 41 -9.52 -3.25 -11.21
N SER A 42 -8.70 -3.46 -12.25
CA SER A 42 -7.62 -4.45 -12.26
C SER A 42 -6.38 -4.03 -11.45
N ALA A 43 -6.29 -2.77 -10.98
CA ALA A 43 -5.08 -2.23 -10.35
C ALA A 43 -4.91 -2.58 -8.86
N ARG A 44 -5.82 -3.42 -8.29
CA ARG A 44 -5.82 -3.87 -6.88
C ARG A 44 -5.62 -2.72 -5.88
N LEU A 45 -6.41 -1.66 -6.03
CA LEU A 45 -6.36 -0.49 -5.17
C LEU A 45 -7.02 -0.75 -3.80
N LEU A 46 -6.62 0.03 -2.79
CA LEU A 46 -7.19 -0.01 -1.45
C LEU A 46 -8.04 1.22 -1.16
N PHE A 47 -9.13 1.05 -0.43
CA PHE A 47 -9.93 2.16 0.07
C PHE A 47 -9.10 2.96 1.09
N THR A 48 -9.06 4.28 0.92
CA THR A 48 -8.35 5.18 1.83
C THR A 48 -9.36 5.98 2.64
N PRO A 49 -9.52 5.74 3.95
CA PRO A 49 -10.48 6.47 4.77
C PRO A 49 -10.08 7.95 4.89
N LYS A 50 -11.09 8.83 4.92
CA LYS A 50 -10.89 10.24 5.27
C LYS A 50 -10.65 10.33 6.78
N SER A 51 -9.63 11.08 7.19
CA SER A 51 -9.40 11.39 8.61
C SER A 51 -9.78 12.83 8.85
N LYS A 52 -10.46 13.11 9.97
CA LYS A 52 -10.73 14.46 10.44
C LYS A 52 -9.50 15.09 11.12
N LEU A 53 -8.58 14.26 11.64
CA LEU A 53 -7.34 14.69 12.30
C LEU A 53 -6.15 14.44 11.36
N ARG A 54 -5.53 15.51 10.89
CA ARG A 54 -4.42 15.50 9.91
C ARG A 54 -3.10 14.91 10.45
N SER A 55 -2.93 14.81 11.77
CA SER A 55 -1.68 14.38 12.38
C SER A 55 -1.67 12.88 12.69
N PHE A 56 -2.35 12.46 13.76
CA PHE A 56 -2.30 11.07 14.25
C PHE A 56 -3.03 10.10 13.33
N GLY A 57 -4.22 10.46 12.86
CA GLY A 57 -5.03 9.58 12.00
C GLY A 57 -4.38 9.26 10.65
N ASP A 58 -3.52 10.15 10.15
CA ASP A 58 -2.81 9.95 8.88
C ASP A 58 -1.64 8.98 8.99
N ARG A 59 -1.14 8.73 10.22
CA ARG A 59 -0.06 7.77 10.49
C ARG A 59 -0.57 6.37 10.82
N ALA A 60 -1.87 6.22 11.10
CA ALA A 60 -2.47 4.91 11.38
C ALA A 60 -2.31 3.97 10.17
N PHE A 61 -2.10 2.68 10.43
CA PHE A 61 -1.93 1.69 9.37
C PHE A 61 -3.10 1.72 8.38
N THR A 62 -4.35 1.76 8.89
CA THR A 62 -5.60 1.87 8.10
C THR A 62 -5.63 3.01 7.08
N LYS A 63 -4.78 4.04 7.23
CA LYS A 63 -4.70 5.17 6.31
C LYS A 63 -3.37 5.26 5.57
N ALA A 64 -2.26 5.10 6.27
CA ALA A 64 -0.92 5.17 5.70
C ALA A 64 -0.68 4.04 4.68
N ALA A 65 -1.15 2.83 4.96
CA ALA A 65 -1.00 1.68 4.06
C ALA A 65 -1.72 1.89 2.72
N PRO A 66 -3.05 2.14 2.69
CA PRO A 66 -3.75 2.41 1.42
C PRO A 66 -3.15 3.57 0.64
N LYS A 67 -2.77 4.66 1.31
CA LYS A 67 -2.16 5.84 0.67
C LYS A 67 -0.86 5.48 -0.06
N LEU A 68 0.07 4.81 0.63
CA LEU A 68 1.35 4.42 0.05
C LEU A 68 1.18 3.34 -1.02
N TRP A 69 0.31 2.36 -0.78
CA TRP A 69 0.04 1.29 -1.73
C TRP A 69 -0.48 1.87 -3.05
N ASN A 70 -1.47 2.75 -2.98
CA ASN A 70 -2.11 3.36 -4.14
C ASN A 70 -1.18 4.29 -4.95
N SER A 71 -0.15 4.88 -4.33
CA SER A 71 0.84 5.69 -5.04
C SER A 71 1.89 4.88 -5.80
N LEU A 72 1.98 3.55 -5.58
CA LEU A 72 2.93 2.71 -6.31
C LEU A 72 2.54 2.51 -7.78
N PRO A 73 3.51 2.39 -8.71
CA PRO A 73 3.25 1.93 -10.06
C PRO A 73 2.71 0.49 -10.06
N ILE A 74 1.74 0.18 -10.92
CA ILE A 74 1.09 -1.14 -11.00
C ILE A 74 2.13 -2.27 -11.14
N LEU A 75 3.15 -2.06 -11.98
CA LEU A 75 4.24 -3.02 -12.22
C LEU A 75 5.01 -3.42 -10.95
N THR A 76 5.04 -2.56 -9.93
CA THR A 76 5.71 -2.90 -8.66
C THR A 76 4.89 -3.87 -7.82
N ARG A 77 3.58 -4.00 -8.05
CA ARG A 77 2.62 -4.78 -7.24
C ARG A 77 2.42 -6.24 -7.72
N ASP A 78 2.96 -6.62 -8.88
CA ASP A 78 2.51 -7.84 -9.59
C ASP A 78 3.05 -9.19 -9.08
N SER A 79 4.28 -9.30 -8.59
CA SER A 79 4.86 -10.60 -8.20
C SER A 79 5.46 -10.59 -6.78
N ILE A 80 5.13 -11.62 -5.99
CA ILE A 80 5.64 -11.80 -4.62
C ILE A 80 7.15 -11.90 -4.57
N THR A 81 7.72 -12.60 -5.56
CA THR A 81 9.15 -12.90 -5.64
C THR A 81 9.97 -11.66 -5.98
N THR A 82 9.38 -10.68 -6.66
CA THR A 82 10.07 -9.46 -7.09
C THR A 82 9.61 -8.19 -6.38
N PHE A 83 8.49 -8.22 -5.65
CA PHE A 83 7.90 -7.05 -4.98
C PHE A 83 8.90 -6.31 -4.13
N GLN A 84 9.60 -7.01 -3.22
CA GLN A 84 10.56 -6.38 -2.32
C GLN A 84 11.74 -5.74 -3.08
N SER A 85 12.21 -6.38 -4.14
CA SER A 85 13.31 -5.88 -4.97
C SER A 85 12.87 -4.62 -5.72
N ARG A 86 11.75 -4.68 -6.47
CA ARG A 86 11.18 -3.55 -7.20
C ARG A 86 10.83 -2.39 -6.29
N LEU A 87 10.32 -2.68 -5.09
CA LEU A 87 10.00 -1.68 -4.09
C LEU A 87 11.26 -0.96 -3.59
N ARG A 88 12.36 -1.67 -3.33
CA ARG A 88 13.64 -1.04 -2.97
C ARG A 88 14.13 -0.13 -4.10
N THR A 89 14.13 -0.61 -5.34
CA THR A 89 14.56 0.18 -6.50
C THR A 89 13.71 1.44 -6.67
N HIS A 90 12.38 1.30 -6.60
CA HIS A 90 11.45 2.44 -6.71
C HIS A 90 11.67 3.47 -5.60
N LEU A 91 11.78 3.03 -4.34
CA LEU A 91 12.02 3.93 -3.22
C LEU A 91 13.41 4.56 -3.26
N PHE A 92 14.42 3.89 -3.83
CA PHE A 92 15.76 4.45 -4.02
C PHE A 92 15.76 5.54 -5.09
N SER A 93 15.17 5.27 -6.26
CA SER A 93 15.03 6.25 -7.35
C SER A 93 14.21 7.47 -6.92
N SER A 94 13.18 7.29 -6.10
CA SER A 94 12.42 8.40 -5.53
C SER A 94 13.20 9.23 -4.51
N ALA A 95 14.25 8.67 -3.88
CA ALA A 95 15.03 9.34 -2.85
C ALA A 95 16.24 10.09 -3.42
N TYR A 96 16.77 9.62 -4.54
CA TYR A 96 17.97 10.14 -5.20
C TYR A 96 17.68 10.30 -6.70
N PRO A 97 17.10 11.44 -7.11
CA PRO A 97 16.80 11.74 -8.51
C PRO A 97 18.04 12.00 -9.35
#